data_AF-A0A9E2AJ88-F1
#
_entry.id   AF-A0A9E2AJ88-F1
#
_cell.length_a   1.000
_cell.length_b   1.000
_cell.length_c   1.000
_cell.angle_alpha   90.00
_cell.angle_beta   90.00
_cell.angle_gamma   90.00
#
_symmetry.space_group_name_H-M   'P 1'
#
loop_
_entity.id
_entity.type
_entity.pdbx_description
1 polymer ?
#
loop_
_entity_poly.entity_id
_entity_poly.type
_entity_poly.pdbx_seq_one_letter_code
_entity_poly.pdbx_strand_id
1 'polypeptide(L)'
;TYLRLNTDQQQHFYMLRDEETEVPKGLQEAFKSGNMLQDILVSQYQTGKSGNQILRDALAEAKEKGIRGSIYTHPIGFHGHAAGPTIGMWDNQGDTPGKGDYPLYPNTAYSIELFAAGEVPEWGKIVRIMLEEDGWYDGSGFHFLDGRAKEIYPIPR
;
A
#
# COMPACT_ATOMS: atom_id res chain seq x y z
N THR A 1 -2.19 -7.53 17.97
CA THR A 1 -2.40 -6.48 18.98
C THR A 1 -1.38 -6.59 20.10
N TYR A 2 -0.81 -5.49 20.56
CA TYR A 2 0.06 -5.39 21.74
C TYR A 2 -0.26 -4.10 22.48
N LEU A 3 -0.43 -4.15 23.82
CA LEU A 3 -0.93 -3.01 24.62
C LEU A 3 -2.22 -2.36 24.07
N ARG A 4 -3.10 -3.18 23.45
CA ARG A 4 -4.33 -2.77 22.73
C ARG A 4 -4.11 -1.96 21.45
N LEU A 5 -2.88 -1.74 21.02
CA LEU A 5 -2.56 -1.17 19.72
C LEU A 5 -2.49 -2.28 18.69
N ASN A 6 -3.06 -2.03 17.52
CA ASN A 6 -3.04 -2.94 16.39
C ASN A 6 -1.97 -2.50 15.40
N THR A 7 -1.42 -3.49 14.73
CA THR A 7 -0.51 -3.36 13.59
C THR A 7 -1.08 -4.26 12.50
N ASP A 8 -1.01 -3.84 11.26
CA ASP A 8 -1.49 -4.60 10.11
C ASP A 8 -0.48 -4.50 8.96
N GLN A 9 0.00 -5.65 8.51
CA GLN A 9 1.27 -5.77 7.81
C GLN A 9 1.28 -6.98 6.89
N GLN A 10 1.74 -6.79 5.65
CA GLN A 10 1.82 -7.83 4.65
C GLN A 10 3.07 -7.64 3.79
N GLN A 11 3.94 -8.65 3.80
CA GLN A 11 5.19 -8.67 3.03
C GLN A 11 5.32 -9.92 2.16
N HIS A 12 6.18 -9.84 1.14
CA HIS A 12 6.42 -10.94 0.20
C HIS A 12 7.73 -11.67 0.50
N PHE A 13 7.67 -13.00 0.42
CA PHE A 13 8.82 -13.86 0.30
C PHE A 13 8.66 -14.77 -0.92
N TYR A 14 9.78 -15.29 -1.42
CA TYR A 14 9.81 -16.17 -2.58
C TYR A 14 10.67 -17.40 -2.28
N MET A 15 10.08 -18.59 -2.40
CA MET A 15 10.81 -19.85 -2.32
C MET A 15 11.55 -20.09 -3.63
N LEU A 16 12.88 -20.07 -3.58
CA LEU A 16 13.72 -20.36 -4.74
C LEU A 16 13.53 -21.82 -5.18
N ARG A 17 13.49 -22.06 -6.49
CA ARG A 17 13.68 -23.40 -7.04
C ARG A 17 15.15 -23.82 -6.94
N ASP A 18 15.41 -25.11 -7.11
CA ASP A 18 16.75 -25.71 -6.95
C ASP A 18 17.79 -25.03 -7.88
N GLU A 19 17.35 -24.57 -9.05
CA GLU A 19 18.16 -23.87 -10.05
C GLU A 19 18.18 -22.33 -9.92
N GLU A 20 17.40 -21.75 -9.02
CA GLU A 20 17.29 -20.30 -8.84
C GLU A 20 18.20 -19.80 -7.71
N THR A 21 18.94 -18.74 -7.97
CA THR A 21 19.77 -18.06 -6.94
C THR A 21 19.19 -16.71 -6.52
N GLU A 22 18.21 -16.22 -7.25
CA GLU A 22 17.57 -14.92 -7.04
C GLU A 22 16.07 -14.99 -7.41
N VAL A 23 15.29 -14.06 -6.87
CA VAL A 23 13.88 -13.89 -7.24
C VAL A 23 13.79 -13.54 -8.74
N PRO A 24 12.82 -14.08 -9.52
CA PRO A 24 12.67 -13.76 -10.93
C PRO A 24 12.62 -12.25 -11.19
N LYS A 25 13.33 -11.77 -12.22
CA LYS A 25 13.47 -10.33 -12.52
C LYS A 25 12.12 -9.68 -12.78
N GLY A 26 11.23 -10.34 -13.51
CA GLY A 26 9.86 -9.85 -13.72
C GLY A 26 9.11 -9.62 -12.41
N LEU A 27 9.32 -10.48 -11.40
CA LEU A 27 8.69 -10.33 -10.09
C LEU A 27 9.32 -9.18 -9.29
N GLN A 28 10.65 -8.98 -9.38
CA GLN A 28 11.33 -7.83 -8.79
C GLN A 28 10.83 -6.50 -9.40
N GLU A 29 10.67 -6.42 -10.72
CA GLU A 29 10.14 -5.23 -11.40
C GLU A 29 8.66 -4.96 -11.06
N ALA A 30 7.85 -6.03 -10.99
CA ALA A 30 6.47 -5.91 -10.50
C ALA A 30 6.43 -5.38 -9.05
N PHE A 31 7.36 -5.81 -8.20
CA PHE A 31 7.46 -5.33 -6.81
C PHE A 31 7.79 -3.84 -6.73
N LYS A 32 8.72 -3.35 -7.57
CA LYS A 32 9.03 -1.92 -7.65
C LYS A 32 7.82 -1.07 -8.01
N SER A 33 6.91 -1.58 -8.85
CA SER A 33 5.64 -0.91 -9.15
C SER A 33 4.74 -0.78 -7.91
N GLY A 34 4.75 -1.78 -7.02
CA GLY A 34 4.06 -1.74 -5.73
C GLY A 34 4.63 -0.65 -4.81
N ASN A 35 5.96 -0.59 -4.67
CA ASN A 35 6.63 0.46 -3.89
C ASN A 35 6.34 1.86 -4.45
N MET A 36 6.33 2.00 -5.78
CA MET A 36 5.99 3.27 -6.41
C MET A 36 4.54 3.69 -6.11
N LEU A 37 3.61 2.74 -6.05
CA LEU A 37 2.24 3.04 -5.63
C LEU A 37 2.13 3.43 -4.15
N GLN A 38 2.94 2.83 -3.26
CA GLN A 38 3.04 3.30 -1.88
C GLN A 38 3.55 4.74 -1.82
N ASP A 39 4.59 5.08 -2.57
CA ASP A 39 5.14 6.44 -2.65
C ASP A 39 4.10 7.45 -3.16
N ILE A 40 3.35 7.09 -4.20
CA ILE A 40 2.26 7.91 -4.74
C ILE A 40 1.16 8.09 -3.70
N LEU A 41 0.71 7.02 -3.04
CA LEU A 41 -0.34 7.13 -2.03
C LEU A 41 0.06 8.08 -0.91
N VAL A 42 1.24 7.87 -0.32
CA VAL A 42 1.67 8.65 0.84
C VAL A 42 2.03 10.10 0.50
N SER A 43 2.40 10.40 -0.75
CA SER A 43 2.63 11.78 -1.21
C SER A 43 1.33 12.61 -1.26
N GLN A 44 0.17 11.95 -1.36
CA GLN A 44 -1.12 12.62 -1.43
C GLN A 44 -1.70 12.98 -0.05
N TYR A 45 -1.06 12.54 1.04
CA TYR A 45 -1.48 12.86 2.40
C TYR A 45 -1.29 14.36 2.68
N GLN A 46 -2.41 15.04 2.92
CA GLN A 46 -2.42 16.46 3.26
C GLN A 46 -3.56 16.77 4.23
N THR A 47 -3.25 17.49 5.30
CA THR A 47 -4.23 17.96 6.30
C THR A 47 -5.43 18.60 5.61
N GLY A 48 -6.63 18.15 5.96
CA GLY A 48 -7.89 18.66 5.42
C GLY A 48 -8.38 17.99 4.13
N LYS A 49 -7.56 17.21 3.41
CA LYS A 49 -8.06 16.38 2.31
C LYS A 49 -8.94 15.26 2.86
N SER A 50 -10.02 14.93 2.15
CA SER A 50 -10.81 13.73 2.46
C SER A 50 -10.11 12.47 1.95
N GLY A 51 -10.45 11.31 2.49
CA GLY A 51 -9.94 10.03 1.99
C GLY A 51 -10.28 9.79 0.51
N ASN A 52 -11.45 10.23 0.07
CA ASN A 52 -11.88 10.22 -1.33
C ASN A 52 -10.98 11.09 -2.21
N GLN A 53 -10.59 12.28 -1.74
CA GLN A 53 -9.67 13.14 -2.50
C GLN A 53 -8.28 12.51 -2.61
N ILE A 54 -7.74 11.97 -1.51
CA ILE A 54 -6.44 11.29 -1.49
C ILE A 54 -6.44 10.10 -2.47
N LEU A 55 -7.49 9.28 -2.46
CA LEU A 55 -7.65 8.15 -3.38
C LEU A 55 -7.63 8.61 -4.85
N ARG A 56 -8.45 9.62 -5.19
CA ARG A 56 -8.53 10.12 -6.57
C ARG A 56 -7.19 10.63 -7.07
N ASP A 57 -6.50 11.44 -6.26
CA ASP A 57 -5.21 12.01 -6.64
C ASP A 57 -4.16 10.90 -6.83
N ALA A 58 -4.12 9.93 -5.93
CA ALA A 58 -3.18 8.82 -6.01
C ALA A 58 -3.44 7.92 -7.23
N LEU A 59 -4.71 7.59 -7.52
CA LEU A 59 -5.07 6.79 -8.69
C LEU A 59 -4.82 7.55 -10.01
N ALA A 60 -5.02 8.87 -10.02
CA ALA A 60 -4.70 9.70 -11.18
C ALA A 60 -3.19 9.68 -11.48
N GLU A 61 -2.35 9.92 -10.48
CA GLU A 61 -0.88 9.88 -10.63
C GLU A 61 -0.38 8.46 -10.97
N ALA A 62 -0.93 7.42 -10.34
CA ALA A 62 -0.62 6.03 -10.66
C ALA A 62 -0.90 5.71 -12.14
N LYS A 63 -2.04 6.17 -12.65
CA LYS A 63 -2.42 5.99 -14.06
C LYS A 63 -1.45 6.72 -14.99
N GLU A 64 -1.04 7.94 -14.66
CA GLU A 64 -0.05 8.70 -15.45
C GLU A 64 1.31 7.99 -15.53
N LYS A 65 1.72 7.30 -14.46
CA LYS A 65 2.94 6.49 -14.41
C LYS A 65 2.76 5.07 -14.97
N GLY A 66 1.58 4.74 -15.52
CA GLY A 66 1.30 3.42 -16.09
C GLY A 66 1.11 2.30 -15.06
N ILE A 67 0.89 2.63 -13.79
CA ILE A 67 0.66 1.67 -12.73
C ILE A 67 -0.82 1.27 -12.72
N ARG A 68 -1.08 -0.02 -12.94
CA ARG A 68 -2.41 -0.61 -12.72
C ARG A 68 -2.51 -1.07 -11.27
N GLY A 69 -3.11 -0.25 -10.41
CA GLY A 69 -3.21 -0.56 -8.98
C GLY A 69 -4.60 -0.42 -8.37
N SER A 70 -4.69 -0.75 -7.09
CA SER A 70 -5.85 -0.58 -6.22
C SER A 70 -5.36 -0.15 -4.84
N ILE A 71 -6.04 0.80 -4.22
CA ILE A 71 -5.72 1.35 -2.89
C ILE A 71 -6.91 1.12 -1.96
N TYR A 72 -6.66 0.61 -0.76
CA TYR A 72 -7.70 0.21 0.19
C TYR A 72 -7.21 0.34 1.63
N THR A 73 -6.77 1.55 1.93
CA THR A 73 -6.07 1.96 3.14
C THR A 73 -7.03 2.42 4.22
N HIS A 74 -6.71 2.11 5.48
CA HIS A 74 -7.56 2.48 6.62
C HIS A 74 -6.75 3.04 7.79
N PRO A 75 -7.36 3.91 8.63
CA PRO A 75 -6.76 4.30 9.89
C PRO A 75 -6.55 3.07 10.79
N ILE A 76 -5.50 3.08 11.60
CA ILE A 76 -5.19 2.03 12.57
C ILE A 76 -4.90 2.63 13.95
N GLY A 77 -5.01 1.82 15.01
CA GLY A 77 -4.72 2.23 16.38
C GLY A 77 -5.31 1.24 17.38
N PHE A 78 -6.20 1.71 18.26
CA PHE A 78 -6.90 0.82 19.21
C PHE A 78 -7.83 -0.20 18.56
N HIS A 79 -8.26 0.07 17.33
CA HIS A 79 -9.02 -0.86 16.48
C HIS A 79 -8.18 -1.16 15.23
N GLY A 80 -8.34 -2.35 14.64
CA GLY A 80 -7.70 -2.69 13.37
C GLY A 80 -8.12 -1.71 12.27
N HIS A 81 -9.42 -1.45 12.15
CA HIS A 81 -9.96 -0.35 11.35
C HIS A 81 -10.42 0.77 12.30
N ALA A 82 -9.55 1.74 12.55
CA ALA A 82 -9.79 2.84 13.48
C ALA A 82 -10.60 3.99 12.85
N ALA A 83 -10.94 4.98 13.68
CA ALA A 83 -11.64 6.17 13.23
C ALA A 83 -10.71 7.11 12.43
N GLY A 84 -11.24 7.66 11.34
CA GLY A 84 -10.50 8.51 10.41
C GLY A 84 -10.97 8.23 8.98
N PRO A 85 -10.37 8.88 7.96
CA PRO A 85 -10.77 8.66 6.59
C PRO A 85 -10.32 7.30 6.06
N THR A 86 -11.25 6.55 5.50
CA THR A 86 -10.97 5.42 4.62
C THR A 86 -10.47 5.93 3.27
N ILE A 87 -9.41 5.34 2.73
CA ILE A 87 -8.84 5.70 1.43
C ILE A 87 -8.97 4.49 0.50
N GLY A 88 -10.09 4.45 -0.23
CA GLY A 88 -10.43 3.35 -1.15
C GLY A 88 -10.84 2.04 -0.48
N MET A 89 -11.29 1.09 -1.29
CA MET A 89 -11.70 -0.26 -0.89
C MET A 89 -11.28 -1.26 -1.96
N TRP A 90 -10.94 -2.50 -1.59
CA TRP A 90 -10.44 -3.50 -2.55
C TRP A 90 -11.44 -3.80 -3.69
N ASP A 91 -12.73 -3.60 -3.44
CA ASP A 91 -13.86 -3.77 -4.37
C ASP A 91 -14.42 -2.44 -4.93
N ASN A 92 -13.95 -1.28 -4.44
CA ASN A 92 -14.36 0.04 -4.90
C ASN A 92 -13.19 1.03 -4.96
N GLN A 93 -12.81 1.41 -6.18
CA GLN A 93 -11.77 2.41 -6.47
C GLN A 93 -12.34 3.78 -6.86
N GLY A 94 -13.63 4.01 -6.58
CA GLY A 94 -14.25 5.33 -6.59
C GLY A 94 -14.43 5.86 -5.17
N ASP A 95 -15.19 6.95 -5.05
CA ASP A 95 -15.51 7.52 -3.75
C ASP A 95 -16.25 6.50 -2.85
N THR A 96 -15.94 6.55 -1.56
CA THR A 96 -16.62 5.79 -0.50
C THR A 96 -17.43 6.78 0.34
N PRO A 97 -18.74 6.95 0.07
CA PRO A 97 -19.57 7.92 0.78
C PRO A 97 -19.58 7.69 2.30
N GLY A 98 -19.52 8.79 3.05
CA GLY A 98 -19.39 8.79 4.50
C GLY A 98 -17.96 8.51 4.96
N LYS A 99 -17.48 7.26 4.84
CA LYS A 99 -16.18 6.85 5.39
C LYS A 99 -14.98 7.53 4.72
N GLY A 100 -15.07 7.78 3.42
CA GLY A 100 -14.04 8.48 2.66
C GLY A 100 -14.20 10.01 2.65
N ASP A 101 -15.30 10.55 3.16
CA ASP A 101 -15.55 12.00 3.18
C ASP A 101 -14.91 12.71 4.37
N TYR A 102 -14.54 11.95 5.42
CA TYR A 102 -13.91 12.50 6.60
C TYR A 102 -12.55 13.15 6.25
N PRO A 103 -12.18 14.30 6.83
CA PRO A 103 -10.89 14.93 6.55
C PRO A 103 -9.74 14.23 7.29
N LEU A 104 -8.58 14.19 6.65
CA LEU A 104 -7.32 13.77 7.27
C LEU A 104 -6.82 14.85 8.24
N TYR A 105 -6.40 14.43 9.43
CA TYR A 105 -5.76 15.27 10.44
C TYR A 105 -4.34 14.78 10.77
N PRO A 106 -3.44 15.67 11.22
CA PRO A 106 -2.14 15.28 11.75
C PRO A 106 -2.23 14.28 12.90
N ASN A 107 -1.17 13.51 13.11
CA ASN A 107 -1.04 12.45 14.12
C ASN A 107 -2.04 11.31 13.96
N THR A 108 -2.42 10.99 12.72
CA THR A 108 -3.27 9.83 12.39
C THR A 108 -2.41 8.70 11.86
N ALA A 109 -2.52 7.52 12.47
CA ALA A 109 -1.85 6.29 12.02
C ALA A 109 -2.72 5.53 11.01
N TYR A 110 -2.08 4.84 10.08
CA TYR A 110 -2.70 4.06 9.00
C TYR A 110 -1.99 2.74 8.81
N SER A 111 -2.75 1.71 8.44
CA SER A 111 -2.23 0.64 7.60
C SER A 111 -2.49 1.03 6.14
N ILE A 112 -1.42 1.24 5.37
CA ILE A 112 -1.53 1.53 3.95
C ILE A 112 -1.56 0.24 3.12
N GLU A 113 -2.75 -0.18 2.75
CA GLU A 113 -2.97 -1.41 1.97
C GLU A 113 -3.25 -1.08 0.49
N LEU A 114 -2.54 -1.76 -0.42
CA LEU A 114 -2.67 -1.58 -1.86
C LEU A 114 -2.15 -2.78 -2.66
N PHE A 115 -2.44 -2.80 -3.97
CA PHE A 115 -1.69 -3.65 -4.90
C PHE A 115 -1.31 -2.91 -6.18
N ALA A 116 -0.21 -3.32 -6.79
CA ALA A 116 0.13 -3.01 -8.18
C ALA A 116 0.18 -4.31 -9.01
N ALA A 117 -0.38 -4.29 -10.21
CA ALA A 117 -0.35 -5.41 -11.14
C ALA A 117 0.76 -5.22 -12.17
N GLY A 118 1.64 -6.21 -12.32
CA GLY A 118 2.74 -6.22 -13.28
C GLY A 118 2.84 -7.54 -14.02
N GLU A 119 3.33 -7.50 -15.26
CA GLU A 119 3.65 -8.72 -16.01
C GLU A 119 4.92 -9.37 -15.45
N VAL A 120 4.89 -10.69 -15.29
CA VAL A 120 6.05 -11.51 -14.93
C VAL A 120 6.32 -12.46 -16.10
N PRO A 121 7.20 -12.09 -17.05
CA PRO A 121 7.46 -12.86 -18.27
C PRO A 121 7.88 -14.30 -17.99
N GLU A 122 8.68 -14.52 -16.94
CA GLU A 122 9.14 -15.85 -16.50
C GLU A 122 7.97 -16.78 -16.14
N TRP A 123 6.82 -16.21 -15.78
CA TRP A 123 5.60 -16.97 -15.44
C TRP A 123 4.51 -16.88 -16.51
N GLY A 124 4.71 -16.08 -17.56
CA GLY A 124 3.73 -15.84 -18.61
C GLY A 124 2.38 -15.29 -18.10
N LYS A 125 2.38 -14.53 -16.99
CA LYS A 125 1.14 -14.03 -16.37
C LYS A 125 1.32 -12.68 -15.70
N ILE A 126 0.20 -12.00 -15.46
CA ILE A 126 0.12 -10.81 -14.62
C ILE A 126 0.05 -11.25 -13.15
N VAL A 127 0.86 -10.64 -12.31
CA VAL A 127 0.87 -10.84 -10.87
C VAL A 127 0.48 -9.55 -10.17
N ARG A 128 -0.31 -9.66 -9.11
CA ARG A 128 -0.60 -8.53 -8.20
C ARG A 128 0.37 -8.59 -7.03
N ILE A 129 1.18 -7.56 -6.88
CA ILE A 129 2.01 -7.35 -5.70
C ILE A 129 1.16 -6.57 -4.70
N MET A 130 0.64 -7.28 -3.70
CA MET A 130 -0.14 -6.69 -2.61
C MET A 130 0.82 -6.30 -1.49
N LEU A 131 0.80 -5.05 -1.04
CA LEU A 131 1.67 -4.53 0.02
C LEU A 131 0.82 -3.87 1.08
N GLU A 132 1.22 -4.06 2.33
CA GLU A 132 0.58 -3.44 3.47
C GLU A 132 1.64 -3.05 4.48
N GLU A 133 1.64 -1.79 4.90
CA GLU A 133 2.61 -1.26 5.85
C GLU A 133 1.97 -0.20 6.77
N ASP A 134 2.33 -0.25 8.04
CA ASP A 134 1.89 0.73 9.02
C ASP A 134 2.74 2.01 8.98
N GLY A 135 2.08 3.15 9.09
CA GLY A 135 2.73 4.45 9.21
C GLY A 135 1.83 5.50 9.85
N TRP A 136 2.33 6.72 9.97
CA TRP A 136 1.56 7.83 10.51
C TRP A 136 1.85 9.12 9.75
N TYR A 137 0.83 9.96 9.66
CA TYR A 137 0.93 11.28 9.08
C TYR A 137 1.13 12.32 10.17
N ASP A 138 2.22 13.08 10.12
CA ASP A 138 2.59 14.06 11.16
C ASP A 138 2.03 15.47 10.91
N GLY A 139 1.31 15.67 9.80
CA GLY A 139 0.84 16.97 9.35
C GLY A 139 1.70 17.61 8.26
N SER A 140 2.92 17.11 8.05
CA SER A 140 3.86 17.53 7.01
C SER A 140 4.21 16.41 6.03
N GLY A 141 4.22 15.16 6.50
CA GLY A 141 4.52 13.98 5.71
C GLY A 141 4.08 12.69 6.39
N PHE A 142 4.09 11.61 5.62
CA PHE A 142 3.82 10.26 6.12
C PHE A 142 5.12 9.55 6.45
N HIS A 143 5.16 8.87 7.59
CA HIS A 143 6.32 8.14 8.06
C HIS A 143 5.94 6.70 8.37
N PHE A 144 6.64 5.75 7.76
CA PHE A 144 6.50 4.34 8.11
C PHE A 144 6.99 4.07 9.53
N LEU A 145 6.27 3.25 10.30
CA LEU A 145 6.61 2.98 11.70
C LEU A 145 7.87 2.12 11.84
N ASP A 146 8.02 1.11 10.98
CA ASP A 146 9.17 0.17 10.98
C ASP A 146 9.77 0.00 9.56
N GLY A 147 9.76 1.08 8.79
CA GLY A 147 10.14 1.03 7.38
C GLY A 147 9.10 0.29 6.53
N ARG A 148 9.54 -0.28 5.41
CA ARG A 148 8.69 -1.06 4.51
C ARG A 148 9.49 -2.13 3.78
N ALA A 149 8.82 -3.17 3.30
CA ALA A 149 9.43 -4.08 2.34
C ALA A 149 9.86 -3.32 1.06
N LYS A 150 11.14 -3.43 0.69
CA LYS A 150 11.71 -2.81 -0.53
C LYS A 150 12.06 -3.80 -1.62
N GLU A 151 12.10 -5.08 -1.27
CA GLU A 151 12.39 -6.21 -2.12
C GLU A 151 11.65 -7.45 -1.61
N ILE A 152 11.58 -8.49 -2.44
CA ILE A 152 11.00 -9.78 -2.05
C ILE A 152 12.11 -10.59 -1.37
N TYR A 153 11.84 -11.11 -0.18
CA TYR A 153 12.81 -11.93 0.53
C TYR A 153 12.95 -13.32 -0.12
N PRO A 154 14.13 -13.69 -0.64
CA PRO A 154 14.33 -15.05 -1.13
C PRO A 154 14.51 -16.01 0.05
N ILE A 155 13.79 -17.13 0.00
CA ILE A 155 13.98 -18.26 0.90
C ILE A 155 14.68 -19.36 0.09
N PRO A 156 15.92 -19.72 0.43
CA PRO A 156 16.62 -20.81 -0.24
C PRO A 156 15.92 -22.14 0.05
N ARG A 157 16.02 -23.07 -0.89
CA ARG A 157 15.50 -24.43 -0.72
C ARG A 157 16.52 -25.36 -0.08
#